data_AF-A0A7C7LYL8-F1
#
_entry.id   AF-A0A7C7LYL8-F1
#
_cell.length_a   1.000
_cell.length_b   1.000
_cell.length_c   1.000
_cell.angle_alpha   90.00
_cell.angle_beta   90.00
_cell.angle_gamma   90.00
#
_symmetry.space_group_name_H-M   'P 1'
#
loop_
_entity.id
_entity.type
_entity.pdbx_description
1 polymer ?
#
loop_
_entity_poly.entity_id
_entity_poly.type
_entity_poly.pdbx_seq_one_letter_code
_entity_poly.pdbx_strand_id
1 'polypeptide(L)'
;KKVAMIGIENAYQVGTDLSNVAGFQARGGRYMSLAHNGHSQFSDSNTGERDGVWLHNGLSDLGREAIAEMNRVGIMVDISHPSKEAIMQMFEVTRAPVIASHSSARALNDVSRNLDDEQLMALKENGGVVQTVAFRSYINSEKNNANRQAVQALEASIAEEMDFEILGGRGGRGGRGALQGLSEDARSAYSANMEELRSRAASRMEAEVTSTTPPVGVADFVDHIDYLVDLIGLEHVGISSDFDGGGGVEGWNDASETFSVTLELVRRGYTEEEIGMLWSGNLLRVLDEVQAIAAEIQAEG
;
A
#
# COMPACT_ATOMS: atom_id res chain seq x y z
N LYS A 1 18.50 -18.73 2.46
CA LYS A 1 17.64 -18.29 3.59
C LYS A 1 16.78 -17.13 3.11
N LYS A 2 15.58 -16.91 3.66
CA LYS A 2 14.80 -15.69 3.39
C LYS A 2 15.43 -14.51 4.14
N VAL A 3 15.32 -13.31 3.58
CA VAL A 3 15.71 -12.05 4.22
C VAL A 3 14.43 -11.34 4.67
N ALA A 4 14.42 -10.83 5.91
CA ALA A 4 13.30 -10.08 6.46
C ALA A 4 13.80 -8.71 6.94
N MET A 5 13.21 -7.64 6.43
CA MET A 5 13.47 -6.26 6.84
C MET A 5 12.26 -5.73 7.61
N ILE A 6 12.50 -4.85 8.59
CA ILE A 6 11.45 -4.32 9.46
C ILE A 6 11.09 -2.91 9.02
N GLY A 7 9.82 -2.71 8.68
CA GLY A 7 9.20 -1.41 8.45
C GLY A 7 8.40 -0.93 9.64
N ILE A 8 8.37 0.38 9.87
CA ILE A 8 7.53 1.02 10.87
C ILE A 8 6.48 1.85 10.14
N GLU A 9 5.33 1.26 9.87
CA GLU A 9 4.20 1.99 9.31
C GLU A 9 3.50 2.75 10.45
N ASN A 10 3.39 4.08 10.32
CA ASN A 10 2.89 5.03 11.31
C ASN A 10 3.86 5.39 12.47
N ALA A 11 4.53 6.54 12.37
CA ALA A 11 5.36 7.06 13.45
C ALA A 11 4.59 7.43 14.73
N TYR A 12 3.24 7.40 14.77
CA TYR A 12 2.46 7.71 15.98
C TYR A 12 3.00 7.01 17.25
N GLN A 13 3.43 5.75 17.14
CA GLN A 13 4.01 4.97 18.24
C GLN A 13 5.40 5.42 18.72
N VAL A 14 6.10 6.29 18.00
CA VAL A 14 7.35 6.94 18.44
C VAL A 14 7.07 7.91 19.59
N GLY A 15 5.83 8.39 19.75
CA GLY A 15 5.48 9.39 20.74
C GLY A 15 6.11 10.74 20.41
N THR A 16 6.52 11.52 21.41
CA THR A 16 7.16 12.83 21.23
C THR A 16 8.64 12.82 21.58
N ASP A 17 9.20 11.67 21.97
CA ASP A 17 10.62 11.50 22.27
C ASP A 17 11.31 10.90 21.05
N LEU A 18 12.07 11.74 20.34
CA LEU A 18 12.75 11.36 19.09
C LEU A 18 13.84 10.31 19.29
N SER A 19 14.34 10.10 20.52
CA SER A 19 15.27 8.99 20.80
C SER A 19 14.65 7.61 20.50
N ASN A 20 13.32 7.52 20.47
CA ASN A 20 12.62 6.31 20.06
C ASN A 20 12.86 5.94 18.59
N VAL A 21 13.15 6.91 17.70
CA VAL A 21 13.53 6.63 16.30
C VAL A 21 14.80 5.78 16.25
N ALA A 22 15.85 6.20 16.97
CA ALA A 22 17.06 5.42 17.15
C ALA A 22 16.79 4.06 17.83
N GLY A 23 15.87 4.03 18.80
CA GLY A 23 15.43 2.79 19.44
C GLY A 23 14.78 1.79 18.47
N PHE A 24 13.97 2.24 17.50
CA PHE A 24 13.43 1.38 16.44
C PHE A 24 14.53 0.91 15.49
N GLN A 25 15.44 1.81 15.10
CA GLN A 25 16.58 1.48 14.23
C GLN A 25 17.44 0.36 14.83
N ALA A 26 17.78 0.49 16.12
CA ALA A 26 18.60 -0.48 16.86
C ALA A 26 17.93 -1.86 16.99
N ARG A 27 16.60 -1.92 16.91
CA ARG A 27 15.81 -3.16 16.89
C ARG A 27 15.60 -3.74 15.49
N GLY A 28 16.19 -3.12 14.47
CA GLY A 28 16.17 -3.61 13.09
C GLY A 28 15.25 -2.83 12.15
N GLY A 29 14.61 -1.76 12.61
CA GLY A 29 13.81 -0.87 11.76
C GLY A 29 14.64 -0.23 10.66
N ARG A 30 14.15 -0.23 9.41
CA ARG A 30 14.88 0.30 8.24
C ARG A 30 14.12 1.34 7.44
N TYR A 31 12.80 1.40 7.56
CA TYR A 31 12.01 2.50 7.02
C TYR A 31 10.88 2.85 7.98
N MET A 32 10.39 4.08 7.91
CA MET A 32 9.28 4.54 8.74
C MET A 32 8.43 5.57 7.99
N SER A 33 7.11 5.42 8.03
CA SER A 33 6.17 6.43 7.53
C SER A 33 5.70 7.33 8.66
N LEU A 34 5.62 8.65 8.43
CA LEU A 34 5.26 9.60 9.51
C LEU A 34 3.76 9.60 9.84
N ALA A 35 2.92 9.06 8.97
CA ALA A 35 1.48 8.93 9.15
C ALA A 35 0.99 7.59 8.57
N HIS A 36 -0.25 7.24 8.89
CA HIS A 36 -1.03 6.17 8.26
C HIS A 36 -2.40 6.74 7.89
N ASN A 37 -3.47 5.95 7.93
CA ASN A 37 -4.85 6.44 7.91
C ASN A 37 -5.15 7.26 9.19
N GLY A 38 -4.96 8.57 9.08
CA GLY A 38 -5.17 9.56 10.14
C GLY A 38 -3.91 10.38 10.42
N HIS A 39 -4.10 11.67 10.74
CA HIS A 39 -2.99 12.58 11.09
C HIS A 39 -2.23 12.06 12.32
N SER A 40 -0.92 12.30 12.36
CA SER A 40 -0.08 12.04 13.52
C SER A 40 0.45 13.35 14.11
N GLN A 41 1.17 13.27 15.23
CA GLN A 41 1.94 14.37 15.78
C GLN A 41 3.08 14.85 14.87
N PHE A 42 3.43 14.09 13.83
CA PHE A 42 4.53 14.37 12.91
C PHE A 42 4.05 14.89 11.55
N SER A 43 2.94 14.37 11.04
CA SER A 43 2.53 14.60 9.64
C SER A 43 1.02 14.52 9.45
N ASP A 44 0.53 15.32 8.52
CA ASP A 44 -0.79 15.14 7.94
C ASP A 44 -0.84 13.89 7.05
N SER A 45 -1.99 13.20 7.08
CA SER A 45 -2.30 12.01 6.30
C SER A 45 -3.03 12.37 5.01
N ASN A 46 -2.88 11.55 3.96
CA ASN A 46 -3.67 11.58 2.74
C ASN A 46 -5.19 11.60 2.99
N THR A 47 -5.64 11.05 4.13
CA THR A 47 -7.06 11.06 4.52
C THR A 47 -7.61 12.45 4.76
N GLY A 48 -6.73 13.44 5.02
CA GLY A 48 -7.11 14.85 5.13
C GLY A 48 -7.75 15.39 3.85
N GLU A 49 -7.37 14.85 2.67
CA GLU A 49 -7.94 15.25 1.39
C GLU A 49 -9.43 14.93 1.29
N ARG A 50 -9.82 13.73 1.76
CA ARG A 50 -11.22 13.29 1.77
C ARG A 50 -12.08 14.17 2.68
N ASP A 51 -11.54 14.55 3.83
CA ASP A 51 -12.30 15.21 4.90
C ASP A 51 -12.16 16.75 4.87
N GLY A 52 -11.20 17.28 4.11
CA GLY A 52 -10.85 18.71 4.09
C GLY A 52 -10.22 19.20 5.40
N VAL A 53 -9.57 18.30 6.16
CA VAL A 53 -9.02 18.58 7.50
C VAL A 53 -7.50 18.39 7.47
N TRP A 54 -6.78 19.38 8.01
CA TRP A 54 -5.33 19.40 8.09
C TRP A 54 -4.91 19.84 9.49
N LEU A 55 -3.98 19.12 10.12
CA LEU A 55 -3.49 19.42 11.46
C LEU A 55 -2.28 20.34 11.42
N HIS A 56 -1.38 20.13 10.46
CA HIS A 56 -0.11 20.86 10.35
C HIS A 56 0.02 21.65 9.05
N ASN A 57 -0.87 21.39 8.07
CA ASN A 57 -0.70 21.77 6.67
C ASN A 57 0.61 21.19 6.11
N GLY A 58 0.78 19.87 6.30
CA GLY A 58 1.97 19.14 5.91
C GLY A 58 2.67 18.48 7.10
N LEU A 59 3.93 18.86 7.34
CA LEU A 59 4.74 18.40 8.46
C LEU A 59 4.61 19.34 9.67
N SER A 60 4.61 18.76 10.87
CA SER A 60 4.85 19.54 12.10
C SER A 60 6.34 19.84 12.27
N ASP A 61 6.68 20.75 13.18
CA ASP A 61 8.08 20.98 13.59
C ASP A 61 8.73 19.67 14.09
N LEU A 62 8.00 18.91 14.90
CA LEU A 62 8.42 17.60 15.39
C LEU A 62 8.62 16.59 14.23
N GLY A 63 7.81 16.67 13.17
CA GLY A 63 7.97 15.87 11.95
C GLY A 63 9.28 16.17 11.22
N ARG A 64 9.66 17.45 11.11
CA ARG A 64 10.93 17.86 10.50
C ARG A 64 12.12 17.36 11.32
N GLU A 65 12.05 17.47 12.65
CA GLU A 65 13.07 16.92 13.55
C GLU A 65 13.16 15.39 13.47
N ALA A 66 12.03 14.69 13.34
CA ALA A 66 12.00 13.24 13.16
C ALA A 66 12.69 12.81 11.85
N ILE A 67 12.49 13.52 10.75
CA ILE A 67 13.18 13.25 9.47
C ILE A 67 14.69 13.42 9.63
N ALA A 68 15.14 14.48 10.31
CA ALA A 68 16.55 14.69 10.59
C ALA A 68 17.15 13.52 11.39
N GLU A 69 16.44 13.04 12.42
CA GLU A 69 16.88 11.88 13.19
C GLU A 69 16.87 10.59 12.36
N MET A 70 15.86 10.38 11.51
CA MET A 70 15.80 9.25 10.57
C MET A 70 16.99 9.24 9.61
N ASN A 71 17.32 10.38 9.00
CA ASN A 71 18.52 10.52 8.17
C ASN A 71 19.79 10.22 8.98
N ARG A 72 19.90 10.75 10.21
CA ARG A 72 21.06 10.52 11.08
C ARG A 72 21.26 9.05 11.41
N VAL A 73 20.20 8.29 11.69
CA VAL A 73 20.32 6.86 12.09
C VAL A 73 20.23 5.87 10.93
N GLY A 74 19.95 6.34 9.71
CA GLY A 74 19.82 5.50 8.52
C GLY A 74 18.50 4.73 8.47
N ILE A 75 17.39 5.38 8.87
CA ILE A 75 16.04 4.93 8.56
C ILE A 75 15.57 5.67 7.29
N MET A 76 15.11 4.92 6.29
CA MET A 76 14.51 5.48 5.07
C MET A 76 13.20 6.18 5.41
N VAL A 77 13.03 7.40 4.90
CA VAL A 77 11.75 8.13 4.99
C VAL A 77 10.76 7.49 4.03
N ASP A 78 9.64 7.00 4.57
CA ASP A 78 8.56 6.42 3.77
C ASP A 78 7.43 7.42 3.56
N ILE A 79 7.17 7.74 2.29
CA ILE A 79 6.16 8.71 1.85
C ILE A 79 4.81 8.05 1.50
N SER A 80 4.66 6.73 1.68
CA SER A 80 3.35 6.09 1.60
C SER A 80 2.51 6.44 2.85
N HIS A 81 1.37 7.12 2.64
CA HIS A 81 0.32 7.59 3.60
C HIS A 81 0.29 9.08 3.90
N PRO A 82 1.41 9.78 4.09
CA PRO A 82 1.41 11.22 4.25
C PRO A 82 0.63 11.96 3.15
N SER A 83 0.12 13.15 3.49
CA SER A 83 -0.55 14.04 2.54
C SER A 83 0.42 14.56 1.47
N LYS A 84 -0.09 15.00 0.33
CA LYS A 84 0.74 15.64 -0.72
C LYS A 84 1.62 16.75 -0.16
N GLU A 85 1.04 17.68 0.59
CA GLU A 85 1.76 18.80 1.18
C GLU A 85 2.89 18.32 2.11
N ALA A 86 2.62 17.31 2.95
CA ALA A 86 3.64 16.73 3.82
C ALA A 86 4.77 16.09 3.00
N ILE A 87 4.44 15.37 1.92
CA ILE A 87 5.42 14.72 1.03
C ILE A 87 6.33 15.76 0.37
N MET A 88 5.77 16.86 -0.14
CA MET A 88 6.58 17.93 -0.72
C MET A 88 7.51 18.56 0.31
N GLN A 89 7.03 18.80 1.53
CA GLN A 89 7.87 19.29 2.62
C GLN A 89 8.92 18.27 3.11
N MET A 90 8.67 16.96 2.96
CA MET A 90 9.68 15.92 3.23
C MET A 90 10.86 16.04 2.27
N PHE A 91 10.60 16.28 0.98
CA PHE A 91 11.67 16.50 -0.01
C PHE A 91 12.52 17.74 0.29
N GLU A 92 11.93 18.78 0.87
CA GLU A 92 12.66 20.00 1.26
C GLU A 92 13.66 19.76 2.41
N VAL A 93 13.40 18.80 3.30
CA VAL A 93 14.15 18.63 4.56
C VAL A 93 14.98 17.34 4.64
N THR A 94 14.64 16.30 3.86
CA THR A 94 15.41 15.05 3.87
C THR A 94 16.78 15.26 3.23
N ARG A 95 17.82 14.70 3.85
CA ARG A 95 19.18 14.62 3.31
C ARG A 95 19.44 13.34 2.51
N ALA A 96 18.53 12.36 2.59
CA ALA A 96 18.69 11.04 1.98
C ALA A 96 17.52 10.70 1.04
N PRO A 97 17.72 9.77 0.09
CA PRO A 97 16.65 9.27 -0.76
C PRO A 97 15.49 8.69 0.05
N VAL A 98 14.27 8.96 -0.41
CA VAL A 98 13.03 8.44 0.20
C VAL A 98 12.56 7.16 -0.48
N ILE A 99 11.63 6.46 0.16
CA ILE A 99 10.85 5.41 -0.47
C ILE A 99 9.36 5.78 -0.43
N ALA A 100 8.57 5.31 -1.38
CA ALA A 100 7.14 5.06 -1.17
C ALA A 100 6.97 3.55 -1.10
N SER A 101 6.76 2.99 0.10
CA SER A 101 6.78 1.54 0.30
C SER A 101 5.56 0.80 -0.30
N HIS A 102 4.46 1.51 -0.53
CA HIS A 102 3.23 1.00 -1.16
C HIS A 102 2.35 2.14 -1.67
N SER A 103 2.67 2.64 -2.86
CA SER A 103 1.87 3.65 -3.56
C SER A 103 1.90 3.41 -5.07
N SER A 104 0.86 3.87 -5.77
CA SER A 104 0.76 3.75 -7.24
C SER A 104 0.51 5.11 -7.88
N ALA A 105 0.45 5.17 -9.21
CA ALA A 105 0.28 6.42 -9.96
C ALA A 105 -1.16 6.97 -9.92
N ARG A 106 -1.31 8.25 -9.54
CA ARG A 106 -2.61 8.94 -9.45
C ARG A 106 -3.19 9.28 -10.82
N ALA A 107 -2.35 9.45 -11.84
CA ALA A 107 -2.77 9.67 -13.22
C ALA A 107 -3.63 8.53 -13.79
N LEU A 108 -3.40 7.28 -13.35
CA LEU A 108 -4.19 6.12 -13.80
C LEU A 108 -5.40 5.84 -12.91
N ASN A 109 -5.34 6.21 -11.62
CA ASN A 109 -6.47 6.10 -10.70
C ASN A 109 -6.39 7.20 -9.64
N ASP A 110 -7.30 8.17 -9.76
CA ASP A 110 -7.32 9.39 -8.94
C ASP A 110 -7.86 9.11 -7.53
N VAL A 111 -6.98 8.64 -6.66
CA VAL A 111 -7.23 8.49 -5.22
C VAL A 111 -6.07 9.12 -4.45
N SER A 112 -6.36 9.76 -3.31
CA SER A 112 -5.36 10.44 -2.47
C SER A 112 -4.23 9.52 -1.97
N ARG A 113 -4.42 8.20 -2.08
CA ARG A 113 -3.45 7.18 -1.69
C ARG A 113 -2.32 6.99 -2.71
N ASN A 114 -2.56 7.41 -3.95
CA ASN A 114 -1.61 7.40 -5.05
C ASN A 114 -0.83 8.72 -5.13
N LEU A 115 0.35 8.65 -5.75
CA LEU A 115 1.22 9.81 -5.97
C LEU A 115 0.88 10.47 -7.31
N ASP A 116 0.74 11.79 -7.32
CA ASP A 116 0.65 12.54 -8.57
C ASP A 116 2.02 12.79 -9.20
N ASP A 117 2.01 13.25 -10.45
CA ASP A 117 3.21 13.43 -11.27
C ASP A 117 4.20 14.42 -10.63
N GLU A 118 3.72 15.42 -9.88
CA GLU A 118 4.59 16.36 -9.18
C GLU A 118 5.37 15.63 -8.06
N GLN A 119 4.68 14.81 -7.26
CA GLN A 119 5.33 14.01 -6.21
C GLN A 119 6.28 12.96 -6.81
N LEU A 120 5.90 12.35 -7.93
CA LEU A 120 6.72 11.36 -8.63
C LEU A 120 8.00 12.00 -9.21
N MET A 121 7.89 13.18 -9.81
CA MET A 121 9.07 13.91 -10.31
C MET A 121 9.99 14.37 -9.17
N ALA A 122 9.43 14.83 -8.04
CA ALA A 122 10.23 15.14 -6.86
C ALA A 122 10.95 13.90 -6.29
N LEU A 123 10.30 12.73 -6.29
CA LEU A 123 10.92 11.47 -5.89
C LEU A 123 12.08 11.08 -6.80
N LYS A 124 11.93 11.26 -8.12
CA LYS A 124 13.00 11.07 -9.10
C LYS A 124 14.19 11.97 -8.81
N GLU A 125 13.95 13.28 -8.66
CA GLU A 125 15.00 14.26 -8.34
C GLU A 125 15.74 13.95 -7.03
N ASN A 126 15.02 13.42 -6.05
CA ASN A 126 15.57 12.99 -4.77
C ASN A 126 16.41 11.69 -4.83
N GLY A 127 16.30 10.89 -5.89
CA GLY A 127 16.98 9.58 -5.98
C GLY A 127 16.20 8.41 -5.39
N GLY A 128 14.94 8.63 -4.99
CA GLY A 128 14.12 7.67 -4.26
C GLY A 128 13.56 6.53 -5.11
N VAL A 129 12.68 5.71 -4.53
CA VAL A 129 12.00 4.61 -5.23
C VAL A 129 10.53 4.48 -4.80
N VAL A 130 9.62 4.31 -5.77
CA VAL A 130 8.22 3.95 -5.53
C VAL A 130 8.05 2.44 -5.68
N GLN A 131 7.74 1.76 -4.59
CA GLN A 131 7.30 0.37 -4.63
C GLN A 131 5.80 0.35 -5.02
N THR A 132 5.54 0.10 -6.31
CA THR A 132 4.20 0.10 -6.90
C THR A 132 3.32 -0.90 -6.19
N VAL A 133 2.18 -0.47 -5.65
CA VAL A 133 1.34 -1.35 -4.80
C VAL A 133 0.21 -2.03 -5.56
N ALA A 134 0.13 -3.35 -5.45
CA ALA A 134 -0.98 -4.16 -5.98
C ALA A 134 -2.21 -4.11 -5.05
N PHE A 135 -2.83 -2.95 -4.87
CA PHE A 135 -4.06 -2.80 -4.09
C PHE A 135 -5.23 -2.44 -5.00
N ARG A 136 -6.26 -3.30 -5.12
CA ARG A 136 -7.31 -3.18 -6.14
C ARG A 136 -7.96 -1.79 -6.25
N SER A 137 -8.29 -1.14 -5.12
CA SER A 137 -8.89 0.21 -5.13
C SER A 137 -7.91 1.33 -5.44
N TYR A 138 -6.59 1.09 -5.33
CA TYR A 138 -5.56 2.06 -5.70
C TYR A 138 -5.10 1.86 -7.15
N ILE A 139 -5.25 0.66 -7.69
CA ILE A 139 -4.95 0.36 -9.09
C ILE A 139 -6.12 0.78 -10.00
N ASN A 140 -7.35 0.37 -9.72
CA ASN A 140 -8.49 0.80 -10.52
C ASN A 140 -9.76 0.80 -9.68
N SER A 141 -10.08 1.96 -9.11
CA SER A 141 -11.22 2.12 -8.21
C SER A 141 -12.55 1.85 -8.91
N GLU A 142 -12.73 2.30 -10.17
CA GLU A 142 -13.93 2.07 -10.96
C GLU A 142 -14.17 0.59 -11.20
N LYS A 143 -13.18 -0.11 -11.77
CA LYS A 143 -13.23 -1.56 -12.05
C LYS A 143 -13.43 -2.36 -10.77
N ASN A 144 -12.73 -2.01 -9.69
CA ASN A 144 -12.89 -2.67 -8.39
C ASN A 144 -14.30 -2.47 -7.81
N ASN A 145 -14.87 -1.26 -7.93
CA ASN A 145 -16.21 -0.98 -7.44
C ASN A 145 -17.28 -1.71 -8.27
N ALA A 146 -17.15 -1.72 -9.60
CA ALA A 146 -18.04 -2.45 -10.49
C ALA A 146 -18.02 -3.96 -10.20
N ASN A 147 -16.84 -4.57 -10.11
CA ASN A 147 -16.71 -5.99 -9.78
C ASN A 147 -17.29 -6.29 -8.39
N ARG A 148 -16.99 -5.47 -7.38
CA ARG A 148 -17.54 -5.66 -6.02
C ARG A 148 -19.07 -5.59 -5.99
N GLN A 149 -19.67 -4.66 -6.73
CA GLN A 149 -21.13 -4.55 -6.82
C GLN A 149 -21.74 -5.78 -7.52
N ALA A 150 -21.11 -6.27 -8.59
CA ALA A 150 -21.57 -7.47 -9.29
C ALA A 150 -21.45 -8.74 -8.41
N VAL A 151 -20.34 -8.90 -7.68
CA VAL A 151 -20.18 -9.99 -6.71
C VAL A 151 -21.23 -9.89 -5.61
N GLN A 152 -21.48 -8.70 -5.06
CA GLN A 152 -22.50 -8.50 -4.03
C GLN A 152 -23.91 -8.82 -4.53
N ALA A 153 -24.23 -8.47 -5.78
CA ALA A 153 -25.51 -8.80 -6.39
C ALA A 153 -25.69 -10.33 -6.55
N LEU A 154 -24.65 -11.03 -7.00
CA LEU A 154 -24.65 -12.50 -7.10
C LEU A 154 -24.79 -13.16 -5.72
N GLU A 155 -24.02 -12.71 -4.73
CA GLU A 155 -24.12 -13.22 -3.36
C GLU A 155 -25.52 -12.97 -2.77
N ALA A 156 -26.12 -11.81 -3.02
CA ALA A 156 -27.48 -11.50 -2.58
C ALA A 156 -28.53 -12.39 -3.26
N SER A 157 -28.42 -12.66 -4.56
CA SER A 157 -29.37 -13.56 -5.25
C SER A 157 -29.26 -14.99 -4.74
N ILE A 158 -28.03 -15.47 -4.47
CA ILE A 158 -27.81 -16.81 -3.91
C ILE A 158 -28.34 -16.89 -2.48
N ALA A 159 -28.15 -15.84 -1.68
CA ALA A 159 -28.68 -15.77 -0.33
C ALA A 159 -30.22 -15.85 -0.32
N GLU A 160 -30.89 -15.17 -1.26
CA GLU A 160 -32.35 -15.25 -1.44
C GLU A 160 -32.79 -16.66 -1.86
N GLU A 161 -32.09 -17.31 -2.80
CA GLU A 161 -32.34 -18.72 -3.18
C GLU A 161 -32.17 -19.70 -2.01
N MET A 162 -31.35 -19.35 -1.03
CA MET A 162 -31.07 -20.14 0.17
C MET A 162 -31.99 -19.80 1.35
N ASP A 163 -32.89 -18.81 1.23
CA ASP A 163 -33.63 -18.22 2.36
C ASP A 163 -32.69 -17.82 3.52
N PHE A 164 -31.55 -17.22 3.18
CA PHE A 164 -30.46 -16.90 4.09
C PHE A 164 -30.22 -15.39 4.17
N GLU A 165 -30.20 -14.85 5.38
CA GLU A 165 -29.85 -13.44 5.63
C GLU A 165 -28.34 -13.29 5.89
N ILE A 166 -27.66 -12.52 5.04
CA ILE A 166 -26.25 -12.15 5.25
C ILE A 166 -26.18 -11.08 6.35
N LEU A 167 -25.66 -11.46 7.51
CA LEU A 167 -25.48 -10.56 8.64
C LEU A 167 -24.26 -9.66 8.42
N GLY A 168 -24.49 -8.34 8.40
CA GLY A 168 -23.41 -7.36 8.53
C GLY A 168 -22.51 -7.24 7.31
N GLY A 169 -23.08 -6.80 6.18
CA GLY A 169 -22.37 -6.63 4.91
C GLY A 169 -20.98 -5.98 5.02
N ARG A 170 -20.08 -6.35 4.08
CA ARG A 170 -18.70 -5.83 3.96
C ARG A 170 -18.72 -4.29 3.76
N GLY A 171 -18.78 -3.54 4.85
CA GLY A 171 -18.79 -2.07 4.83
C GLY A 171 -19.18 -1.38 6.14
N GLY A 172 -19.77 -2.08 7.12
CA GLY A 172 -20.19 -1.47 8.38
C GLY A 172 -19.45 -1.99 9.62
N ARG A 173 -19.02 -1.09 10.51
CA ARG A 173 -18.58 -1.42 11.89
C ARG A 173 -19.60 -2.26 12.69
N GLY A 174 -20.83 -2.43 12.20
CA GLY A 174 -21.91 -3.22 12.82
C GLY A 174 -21.88 -4.74 12.55
N GLY A 175 -21.14 -5.24 11.56
CA GLY A 175 -21.22 -6.66 11.18
C GLY A 175 -20.58 -7.62 12.19
N ARG A 176 -19.49 -7.20 12.86
CA ARG A 176 -18.90 -7.97 13.96
C ARG A 176 -19.80 -8.02 15.20
N GLY A 177 -20.60 -6.99 15.44
CA GLY A 177 -21.53 -6.93 16.58
C GLY A 177 -22.72 -7.87 16.42
N ALA A 178 -23.28 -7.98 15.21
CA ALA A 178 -24.37 -8.90 14.91
C ALA A 178 -23.97 -10.38 15.11
N LEU A 179 -22.76 -10.76 14.68
CA LEU A 179 -22.24 -12.12 14.85
C LEU A 179 -21.88 -12.45 16.31
N GLN A 180 -21.43 -11.46 17.09
CA GLN A 180 -21.14 -11.63 18.52
C GLN A 180 -22.40 -11.87 19.36
N GLY A 181 -23.56 -11.37 18.93
CA GLY A 181 -24.85 -11.59 19.59
C GLY A 181 -25.44 -12.99 19.42
N LEU A 182 -24.92 -13.79 18.49
CA LEU A 182 -25.38 -15.15 18.24
C LEU A 182 -24.84 -16.14 19.27
N SER A 183 -25.62 -17.19 19.57
CA SER A 183 -25.13 -18.38 20.28
C SER A 183 -24.07 -19.11 19.45
N GLU A 184 -23.29 -19.98 20.08
CA GLU A 184 -22.27 -20.80 19.39
C GLU A 184 -22.88 -21.66 18.28
N ASP A 185 -24.03 -22.29 18.55
CA ASP A 185 -24.77 -23.08 17.56
C ASP A 185 -25.23 -22.22 16.37
N ALA A 186 -25.75 -21.02 16.64
CA ALA A 186 -26.20 -20.10 15.60
C ALA A 186 -25.02 -19.55 14.76
N ARG A 187 -23.86 -19.30 15.37
CA ARG A 187 -22.63 -18.92 14.64
C ARG A 187 -22.13 -20.05 13.76
N SER A 188 -22.21 -21.28 14.24
CA SER A 188 -21.80 -22.47 13.49
C SER A 188 -22.71 -22.69 12.27
N ALA A 189 -24.03 -22.60 12.48
CA ALA A 189 -25.01 -22.67 11.39
C ALA A 189 -24.84 -21.53 10.36
N TYR A 190 -24.65 -20.30 10.83
CA TYR A 190 -24.37 -19.15 9.96
C TYR A 190 -23.10 -19.35 9.12
N SER A 191 -22.05 -19.88 9.74
CA SER A 191 -20.78 -20.15 9.06
C SER A 191 -20.93 -21.20 7.96
N ALA A 192 -21.70 -22.26 8.21
CA ALA A 192 -22.01 -23.29 7.21
C ALA A 192 -22.80 -22.71 6.03
N ASN A 193 -23.82 -21.88 6.29
CA ASN A 193 -24.59 -21.22 5.24
C ASN A 193 -23.72 -20.25 4.41
N MET A 194 -22.82 -19.51 5.05
CA MET A 194 -21.85 -18.65 4.35
C MET A 194 -20.87 -19.45 3.47
N GLU A 195 -20.45 -20.64 3.91
CA GLU A 195 -19.59 -21.51 3.13
C GLU A 195 -20.32 -22.06 1.90
N GLU A 196 -21.57 -22.51 2.07
CA GLU A 196 -22.41 -22.95 0.95
C GLU A 196 -22.68 -21.81 -0.03
N LEU A 197 -23.03 -20.61 0.45
CA LEU A 197 -23.21 -19.42 -0.38
C LEU A 197 -21.96 -19.13 -1.22
N ARG A 198 -20.77 -19.16 -0.60
CA ARG A 198 -19.50 -18.94 -1.31
C ARG A 198 -19.21 -20.02 -2.34
N SER A 199 -19.53 -21.28 -2.02
CA SER A 199 -19.37 -22.40 -2.95
C SER A 199 -20.26 -22.24 -4.18
N ARG A 200 -21.54 -21.86 -3.98
CA ARG A 200 -22.46 -21.54 -5.07
C ARG A 200 -22.03 -20.30 -5.87
N ALA A 201 -21.52 -19.27 -5.20
CA ALA A 201 -21.02 -18.07 -5.86
C ALA A 201 -19.80 -18.39 -6.72
N ALA A 202 -18.86 -19.20 -6.21
CA ALA A 202 -17.66 -19.61 -6.93
C ALA A 202 -17.98 -20.37 -8.23
N SER A 203 -19.00 -21.24 -8.24
CA SER A 203 -19.39 -21.98 -9.45
C SER A 203 -20.09 -21.12 -10.50
N ARG A 204 -20.68 -19.98 -10.08
CA ARG A 204 -21.40 -19.03 -10.94
C ARG A 204 -20.57 -17.81 -11.34
N MET A 205 -19.47 -17.55 -10.61
CA MET A 205 -18.67 -16.32 -10.71
C MET A 205 -18.21 -16.00 -12.13
N GLU A 206 -17.67 -16.99 -12.84
CA GLU A 206 -17.14 -16.76 -14.19
C GLU A 206 -18.25 -16.34 -15.17
N ALA A 207 -19.35 -17.08 -15.17
CA ALA A 207 -20.45 -16.91 -16.11
C ALA A 207 -21.28 -15.64 -15.82
N GLU A 208 -21.41 -15.26 -14.56
CA GLU A 208 -22.32 -14.17 -14.14
C GLU A 208 -21.61 -12.87 -13.76
N VAL A 209 -20.31 -12.92 -13.45
CA VAL A 209 -19.55 -11.75 -12.99
C VAL A 209 -18.27 -11.54 -13.79
N THR A 210 -17.31 -12.47 -13.74
CA THR A 210 -15.94 -12.22 -14.25
C THR A 210 -15.92 -11.92 -15.75
N SER A 211 -16.75 -12.62 -16.55
CA SER A 211 -16.78 -12.46 -18.01
C SER A 211 -17.29 -11.09 -18.48
N THR A 212 -18.12 -10.41 -17.69
CA THR A 212 -18.65 -9.07 -18.02
C THR A 212 -18.03 -7.96 -17.18
N THR A 213 -17.62 -8.28 -15.96
CA THR A 213 -17.15 -7.34 -14.95
C THR A 213 -15.91 -7.92 -14.25
N PRO A 214 -14.78 -8.05 -14.97
CA PRO A 214 -13.59 -8.69 -14.45
C PRO A 214 -13.01 -7.92 -13.25
N PRO A 215 -12.40 -8.62 -12.27
CA PRO A 215 -11.71 -7.96 -11.17
C PRO A 215 -10.47 -7.22 -11.65
N VAL A 216 -9.96 -6.31 -10.82
CA VAL A 216 -8.62 -5.72 -11.00
C VAL A 216 -7.57 -6.82 -10.87
N GLY A 217 -6.73 -6.99 -11.88
CA GLY A 217 -5.75 -8.07 -12.01
C GLY A 217 -4.33 -7.59 -12.25
N VAL A 218 -3.43 -8.56 -12.44
CA VAL A 218 -1.98 -8.31 -12.66
C VAL A 218 -1.73 -7.38 -13.85
N ALA A 219 -2.50 -7.47 -14.93
CA ALA A 219 -2.34 -6.56 -16.07
C ALA A 219 -2.61 -5.08 -15.68
N ASP A 220 -3.70 -4.81 -14.95
CA ASP A 220 -3.99 -3.44 -14.48
C ASP A 220 -2.89 -2.95 -13.53
N PHE A 221 -2.33 -3.85 -12.70
CA PHE A 221 -1.22 -3.51 -11.81
C PHE A 221 0.05 -3.13 -12.59
N VAL A 222 0.41 -3.91 -13.62
CA VAL A 222 1.60 -3.63 -14.44
C VAL A 222 1.41 -2.39 -15.32
N ASP A 223 0.18 -1.98 -15.63
CA ASP A 223 -0.08 -0.66 -16.27
C ASP A 223 0.46 0.49 -15.42
N HIS A 224 0.36 0.41 -14.09
CA HIS A 224 0.98 1.39 -13.20
C HIS A 224 2.50 1.31 -13.20
N ILE A 225 3.08 0.11 -13.28
CA ILE A 225 4.54 -0.05 -13.39
C ILE A 225 5.04 0.62 -14.67
N ASP A 226 4.44 0.32 -15.82
CA ASP A 226 4.81 0.91 -17.11
C ASP A 226 4.74 2.43 -17.07
N TYR A 227 3.62 2.97 -16.57
CA TYR A 227 3.45 4.42 -16.44
C TYR A 227 4.53 5.05 -15.56
N LEU A 228 4.85 4.43 -14.42
CA LEU A 228 5.89 4.93 -13.52
C LEU A 228 7.28 4.83 -14.17
N VAL A 229 7.60 3.72 -14.83
CA VAL A 229 8.88 3.54 -15.53
C VAL A 229 9.04 4.60 -16.62
N ASP A 230 8.00 4.86 -17.40
CA ASP A 230 8.00 5.87 -18.46
C ASP A 230 8.18 7.30 -17.92
N LEU A 231 7.55 7.62 -16.78
CA LEU A 231 7.59 8.96 -16.20
C LEU A 231 8.90 9.22 -15.43
N ILE A 232 9.21 8.35 -14.46
CA ILE A 232 10.28 8.59 -13.50
C ILE A 232 11.57 7.82 -13.79
N GLY A 233 11.53 6.80 -14.65
CA GLY A 233 12.68 5.95 -14.96
C GLY A 233 12.70 4.67 -14.13
N LEU A 234 13.20 3.59 -14.73
CA LEU A 234 13.21 2.25 -14.17
C LEU A 234 13.86 2.18 -12.78
N GLU A 235 14.93 2.93 -12.57
CA GLU A 235 15.75 2.97 -11.35
C GLU A 235 15.01 3.54 -10.12
N HIS A 236 13.81 4.11 -10.34
CA HIS A 236 12.94 4.68 -9.32
C HIS A 236 11.64 3.89 -9.10
N VAL A 237 11.50 2.71 -9.72
CA VAL A 237 10.29 1.88 -9.60
C VAL A 237 10.61 0.54 -8.95
N GLY A 238 9.70 0.06 -8.10
CA GLY A 238 9.73 -1.26 -7.50
C GLY A 238 8.32 -1.86 -7.38
N ILE A 239 8.19 -2.92 -6.59
CA ILE A 239 6.98 -3.75 -6.49
C ILE A 239 6.63 -4.02 -5.03
N SER A 240 5.40 -3.74 -4.64
CA SER A 240 4.82 -4.17 -3.36
C SER A 240 3.41 -4.74 -3.55
N SER A 241 3.04 -5.65 -2.65
CA SER A 241 1.73 -6.32 -2.70
C SER A 241 0.73 -5.75 -1.70
N ASP A 242 1.20 -5.23 -0.57
CA ASP A 242 0.38 -4.95 0.62
C ASP A 242 -0.41 -6.19 1.11
N PHE A 243 0.18 -7.39 0.94
CA PHE A 243 -0.37 -8.64 1.49
C PHE A 243 -0.55 -8.55 3.01
N ASP A 244 -1.60 -9.20 3.50
CA ASP A 244 -2.06 -9.15 4.90
C ASP A 244 -2.50 -7.74 5.38
N GLY A 245 -2.24 -6.67 4.60
CA GLY A 245 -2.74 -5.30 4.79
C GLY A 245 -4.01 -4.97 3.98
N GLY A 246 -4.43 -5.87 3.09
CA GLY A 246 -5.63 -5.74 2.25
C GLY A 246 -5.35 -5.66 0.75
N GLY A 247 -4.08 -5.66 0.36
CA GLY A 247 -3.64 -5.71 -1.02
C GLY A 247 -3.78 -7.09 -1.69
N GLY A 248 -3.15 -7.22 -2.84
CA GLY A 248 -3.35 -8.27 -3.83
C GLY A 248 -4.33 -7.89 -4.94
N VAL A 249 -4.09 -8.41 -6.13
CA VAL A 249 -4.93 -8.28 -7.35
C VAL A 249 -5.24 -9.67 -7.90
N GLU A 250 -6.20 -9.79 -8.83
CA GLU A 250 -6.48 -11.07 -9.49
C GLU A 250 -5.23 -11.62 -10.19
N GLY A 251 -4.87 -12.86 -9.86
CA GLY A 251 -3.63 -13.51 -10.30
C GLY A 251 -2.40 -13.23 -9.42
N TRP A 252 -2.52 -12.38 -8.39
CA TRP A 252 -1.50 -12.20 -7.35
C TRP A 252 -2.16 -11.88 -6.00
N ASN A 253 -2.91 -12.86 -5.48
CA ASN A 253 -3.66 -12.77 -4.22
C ASN A 253 -2.82 -13.07 -2.98
N ASP A 254 -1.74 -13.86 -3.14
CA ASP A 254 -0.78 -14.18 -2.09
C ASP A 254 0.62 -14.43 -2.66
N ALA A 255 1.59 -14.63 -1.76
CA ALA A 255 2.99 -14.79 -2.11
C ALA A 255 3.29 -16.01 -3.01
N SER A 256 2.43 -17.03 -3.05
CA SER A 256 2.61 -18.20 -3.94
C SER A 256 2.34 -17.86 -5.41
N GLU A 257 1.58 -16.81 -5.69
CA GLU A 257 1.22 -16.35 -7.03
C GLU A 257 2.19 -15.30 -7.61
N THR A 258 3.28 -14.98 -6.88
CA THR A 258 4.25 -13.92 -7.26
C THR A 258 4.81 -14.07 -8.68
N PHE A 259 4.89 -15.30 -9.19
CA PHE A 259 5.33 -15.55 -10.55
C PHE A 259 4.46 -14.86 -11.61
N SER A 260 3.15 -14.66 -11.35
CA SER A 260 2.23 -14.03 -12.30
C SER A 260 2.65 -12.61 -12.68
N VAL A 261 3.19 -11.84 -11.73
CA VAL A 261 3.71 -10.49 -11.98
C VAL A 261 4.92 -10.55 -12.90
N THR A 262 5.89 -11.41 -12.59
CA THR A 262 7.07 -11.61 -13.45
C THR A 262 6.68 -12.06 -14.85
N LEU A 263 5.71 -12.97 -14.98
CA LEU A 263 5.21 -13.43 -16.26
C LEU A 263 4.61 -12.28 -17.08
N GLU A 264 3.86 -11.39 -16.45
CA GLU A 264 3.30 -10.21 -17.11
C GLU A 264 4.39 -9.22 -17.53
N LEU A 265 5.38 -8.93 -16.68
CA LEU A 265 6.54 -8.09 -17.03
C LEU A 265 7.29 -8.66 -18.25
N VAL A 266 7.53 -9.97 -18.29
CA VAL A 266 8.15 -10.64 -19.45
C VAL A 266 7.31 -10.47 -20.72
N ARG A 267 5.98 -10.58 -20.63
CA ARG A 267 5.08 -10.36 -21.79
C ARG A 267 5.16 -8.94 -22.31
N ARG A 268 5.39 -7.96 -21.44
CA ARG A 268 5.55 -6.55 -21.80
C ARG A 268 6.95 -6.17 -22.27
N GLY A 269 7.89 -7.12 -22.23
CA GLY A 269 9.21 -6.97 -22.82
C GLY A 269 10.31 -6.55 -21.85
N TYR A 270 10.05 -6.49 -20.54
CA TYR A 270 11.11 -6.28 -19.56
C TYR A 270 12.11 -7.44 -19.60
N THR A 271 13.38 -7.09 -19.60
CA THR A 271 14.49 -8.03 -19.52
C THR A 271 14.66 -8.59 -18.11
N GLU A 272 15.41 -9.69 -17.99
CA GLU A 272 15.73 -10.29 -16.68
C GLU A 272 16.42 -9.29 -15.73
N GLU A 273 17.30 -8.43 -16.26
CA GLU A 273 18.00 -7.41 -15.50
C GLU A 273 17.03 -6.35 -14.94
N GLU A 274 16.14 -5.83 -15.80
CA GLU A 274 15.16 -4.82 -15.40
C GLU A 274 14.15 -5.38 -14.40
N ILE A 275 13.72 -6.63 -14.58
CA ILE A 275 12.89 -7.35 -13.60
C ILE A 275 13.61 -7.48 -12.25
N GLY A 276 14.92 -7.76 -12.26
CA GLY A 276 15.74 -7.79 -11.04
C GLY A 276 15.80 -6.44 -10.31
N MET A 277 15.87 -5.34 -11.07
CA MET A 277 15.81 -3.97 -10.53
C MET A 277 14.47 -3.68 -9.85
N LEU A 278 13.35 -3.98 -10.54
CA LEU A 278 11.99 -3.80 -10.02
C LEU A 278 11.73 -4.63 -8.74
N TRP A 279 12.18 -5.88 -8.70
CA TRP A 279 11.92 -6.76 -7.56
C TRP A 279 12.75 -6.46 -6.32
N SER A 280 13.92 -5.85 -6.46
CA SER A 280 14.79 -5.60 -5.30
C SER A 280 15.90 -4.57 -5.53
N GLY A 281 16.50 -4.54 -6.72
CA GLY A 281 17.73 -3.77 -6.95
C GLY A 281 17.60 -2.30 -6.58
N ASN A 282 16.49 -1.67 -6.96
CA ASN A 282 16.25 -0.25 -6.71
C ASN A 282 16.02 0.05 -5.21
N LEU A 283 15.32 -0.82 -4.49
CA LEU A 283 15.13 -0.66 -3.05
C LEU A 283 16.44 -0.83 -2.28
N LEU A 284 17.24 -1.83 -2.66
CA LEU A 284 18.52 -2.10 -2.01
C LEU A 284 19.52 -0.97 -2.27
N ARG A 285 19.52 -0.38 -3.48
CA ARG A 285 20.28 0.84 -3.78
C ARG A 285 19.91 1.98 -2.82
N VAL A 286 18.63 2.28 -2.66
CA VAL A 286 18.17 3.35 -1.75
C VAL A 286 18.55 3.05 -0.30
N LEU A 287 18.45 1.79 0.14
CA LEU A 287 18.87 1.38 1.47
C LEU A 287 20.37 1.63 1.71
N ASP A 288 21.23 1.28 0.74
CA ASP A 288 22.68 1.48 0.82
C ASP A 288 23.04 2.98 0.84
N GLU A 289 22.40 3.79 -0.02
CA GLU A 289 22.60 5.25 -0.06
C GLU A 289 22.21 5.92 1.26
N VAL A 290 21.06 5.53 1.84
CA VAL A 290 20.60 6.04 3.13
C VAL A 290 21.56 5.68 4.26
N GLN A 291 22.14 4.47 4.24
CA GLN A 291 23.15 4.06 5.23
C GLN A 291 24.46 4.83 5.07
N ALA A 292 24.90 5.10 3.84
CA ALA A 292 26.08 5.90 3.57
C ALA A 292 25.92 7.34 4.09
N ILE A 293 24.78 7.97 3.79
CA ILE A 293 24.46 9.33 4.26
C ILE A 293 24.38 9.37 5.79
N ALA A 294 23.77 8.37 6.42
CA ALA A 294 23.75 8.28 7.88
C ALA A 294 25.16 8.24 8.49
N ALA A 295 26.09 7.51 7.87
CA ALA A 295 27.48 7.45 8.31
C ALA A 295 28.21 8.80 8.17
N GLU A 296 27.95 9.54 7.08
CA GLU A 296 28.46 10.90 6.88
C GLU A 296 27.94 11.86 7.95
N ILE A 297 26.61 11.88 8.18
CA ILE A 297 25.99 12.73 9.21
C ILE A 297 26.57 12.44 10.60
N GLN A 298 26.78 11.16 10.93
CA GLN A 298 27.35 10.76 12.22
C GLN A 298 28.84 11.11 12.36
N ALA A 299 29.56 11.30 11.25
CA ALA A 299 30.96 11.74 11.27
C ALA A 299 31.12 13.27 11.34
N GLU A 300 30.08 14.03 10.97
CA GLU A 300 30.02 15.50 11.06
C GLU A 300 29.79 16.02 12.49
N GLY A 301 29.25 15.18 13.39
CA GLY A 301 28.89 15.53 14.78
C GLY A 301 29.67 14.76 15.84
#